data_AF-A0A347UB18-F1
#
_entry.id   AF-A0A347UB18-F1
#
_cell.length_a   1.000
_cell.length_b   1.000
_cell.length_c   1.000
_cell.angle_alpha   90.00
_cell.angle_beta   90.00
_cell.angle_gamma   90.00
#
_symmetry.space_group_name_H-M   'P 1'
#
loop_
_entity.id
_entity.type
_entity.pdbx_description
1 polymer ?
#
loop_
_entity_poly.entity_id
_entity_poly.type
_entity_poly.pdbx_seq_one_letter_code
_entity_poly.pdbx_strand_id
1 'polypeptide(L)'
;MIDENQKIELFDKFYDWLKADGLKPKTSERLHRKKIFSSLLNNNQMTLDNFKDFLEDIKIQDIENLQSQTINYQNQLFTIDEVVVNKNLEEFTLKNLALNANIKCKFNQLAQIQNLVHKENS
;
A
#
# COMPACT_ATOMS: atom_id res chain seq x y z
N MET A 1 -15.16 -7.20 0.31
CA MET A 1 -14.91 -8.54 0.89
C MET A 1 -13.44 -8.84 0.67
N ILE A 2 -12.70 -9.21 1.71
CA ILE A 2 -11.28 -9.60 1.55
C ILE A 2 -11.28 -11.00 0.93
N ASP A 3 -10.65 -11.14 -0.23
CA ASP A 3 -10.54 -12.41 -0.93
C ASP A 3 -9.57 -13.36 -0.21
N GLU A 4 -9.83 -14.67 -0.29
CA GLU A 4 -8.97 -15.66 0.35
C GLU A 4 -7.58 -15.70 -0.30
N ASN A 5 -7.49 -15.55 -1.62
CA ASN A 5 -6.19 -15.52 -2.30
C ASN A 5 -5.38 -14.29 -1.89
N GLN A 6 -6.02 -13.14 -1.74
CA GLN A 6 -5.37 -11.93 -1.25
C GLN A 6 -4.73 -12.14 0.14
N LYS A 7 -5.42 -12.83 1.05
CA LYS A 7 -4.87 -13.17 2.37
C LYS A 7 -3.64 -14.05 2.26
N ILE A 8 -3.67 -15.04 1.36
CA ILE A 8 -2.56 -15.98 1.14
C ILE A 8 -1.36 -15.24 0.57
N GLU A 9 -1.55 -14.46 -0.50
CA GLU A 9 -0.48 -13.75 -1.20
C GLU A 9 0.20 -12.69 -0.34
N LEU A 10 -0.56 -11.99 0.50
CA LEU A 10 -0.04 -10.91 1.33
C LEU A 10 0.37 -11.35 2.74
N PHE A 11 0.21 -12.63 3.08
CA PHE A 11 0.41 -13.08 4.46
C PHE A 11 1.81 -12.80 5.02
N ASP A 12 2.86 -13.02 4.22
CA ASP A 12 4.22 -12.79 4.69
C ASP A 12 4.49 -11.31 4.97
N LYS A 13 4.04 -10.42 4.09
CA LYS A 13 4.13 -8.97 4.30
C LYS A 13 3.31 -8.54 5.52
N PHE A 14 2.12 -9.10 5.70
CA PHE A 14 1.30 -8.84 6.88
C PHE A 14 1.98 -9.28 8.18
N TYR A 15 2.59 -10.46 8.18
CA TYR A 15 3.30 -10.97 9.35
C TYR A 15 4.52 -10.11 9.70
N ASP A 16 5.26 -9.64 8.70
CA ASP A 16 6.37 -8.72 8.90
C ASP A 16 5.92 -7.34 9.39
N TRP A 17 4.79 -6.82 8.87
CA TRP A 17 4.16 -5.60 9.37
C TRP A 17 3.77 -5.72 10.86
N LEU A 18 3.16 -6.84 11.25
CA LEU A 18 2.86 -7.12 12.66
C LEU A 18 4.13 -7.15 13.54
N LYS A 19 5.24 -7.71 13.04
CA LYS A 19 6.51 -7.72 13.76
C LYS A 19 7.08 -6.32 13.93
N ALA A 20 6.97 -5.48 12.90
CA ALA A 20 7.38 -4.08 12.96
C ALA A 20 6.57 -3.29 14.00
N ASP A 21 5.28 -3.60 14.16
CA ASP A 21 4.40 -3.06 15.20
C ASP A 21 4.67 -3.65 16.61
N GLY A 22 5.65 -4.55 16.73
CA GLY A 22 6.13 -5.08 18.01
C GLY A 22 5.56 -6.44 18.41
N LEU A 23 4.85 -7.13 17.52
CA LEU A 23 4.38 -8.49 17.77
C LEU A 23 5.57 -9.45 17.91
N LYS A 24 5.72 -10.07 19.09
CA LYS A 24 6.81 -11.01 19.40
C LYS A 24 6.28 -12.42 19.69
N PRO A 25 6.81 -13.47 19.04
CA PRO A 25 6.45 -14.85 19.38
C PRO A 25 6.97 -15.18 20.79
N LYS A 26 6.12 -15.80 21.63
CA LYS A 26 6.51 -16.24 22.98
C LYS A 26 7.41 -17.49 22.98
N THR A 27 7.33 -18.29 21.92
CA THR A 27 8.06 -19.56 21.81
C THR A 27 8.68 -19.71 20.42
N SER A 28 7.98 -20.39 19.50
CA SER A 28 8.46 -20.66 18.14
C SER A 28 7.80 -19.72 17.14
N GLU A 29 8.62 -18.98 16.39
CA GLU A 29 8.16 -18.14 15.28
C GLU A 29 7.35 -18.95 14.25
N ARG A 30 7.79 -20.17 13.93
CA ARG A 30 7.08 -21.07 13.01
C ARG A 30 5.66 -21.37 13.48
N LEU A 31 5.50 -21.74 14.76
CA LEU A 31 4.17 -22.06 15.32
C LEU A 31 3.29 -20.83 15.43
N HIS A 32 3.89 -19.69 15.80
CA HIS A 32 3.21 -18.42 15.88
C HIS A 32 2.68 -17.96 14.51
N ARG A 33 3.54 -17.95 13.49
CA ARG A 33 3.17 -17.67 12.08
C ARG A 33 2.04 -18.58 11.62
N LYS A 34 2.11 -19.89 11.88
CA LYS A 34 1.02 -20.84 11.53
C LYS A 34 -0.30 -20.50 12.22
N LYS A 35 -0.26 -20.07 13.49
CA LYS A 35 -1.45 -19.68 14.25
C LYS A 35 -2.10 -18.42 13.66
N ILE A 36 -1.32 -17.38 13.39
CA ILE A 36 -1.84 -16.14 12.78
C ILE A 36 -2.42 -16.42 11.39
N PHE A 37 -1.73 -17.22 10.57
CA PHE A 37 -2.25 -17.61 9.26
C PHE A 37 -3.61 -18.31 9.34
N SER A 38 -3.73 -19.31 10.23
CA SER A 38 -5.00 -20.00 10.44
C SER A 38 -6.09 -19.07 10.96
N SER A 39 -5.77 -18.15 11.87
CA SER A 39 -6.72 -17.14 12.36
C SER A 39 -7.20 -16.21 11.23
N LEU A 40 -6.31 -15.80 10.32
CA LEU A 40 -6.64 -14.95 9.18
C LEU A 40 -7.56 -15.66 8.17
N LEU A 41 -7.29 -16.93 7.85
CA LEU A 41 -8.13 -17.73 6.97
C LEU A 41 -9.51 -17.99 7.58
N ASN A 42 -9.56 -18.25 8.90
CA ASN A 42 -10.81 -18.49 9.63
C ASN A 42 -11.59 -17.21 9.97
N ASN A 43 -11.23 -16.05 9.39
CA ASN A 43 -11.89 -14.77 9.64
C ASN A 43 -11.98 -14.40 11.14
N ASN A 44 -10.96 -14.76 11.93
CA ASN A 44 -10.90 -14.32 13.32
C ASN A 44 -10.92 -12.79 13.37
N GLN A 45 -11.90 -12.22 14.06
CA GLN A 45 -12.21 -10.78 14.00
C GLN A 45 -10.98 -9.89 14.23
N MET A 46 -10.25 -10.09 15.33
CA MET A 46 -9.07 -9.29 15.66
C MET A 46 -7.96 -9.42 14.62
N THR A 47 -7.73 -10.63 14.11
CA THR A 47 -6.72 -10.85 13.05
C THR A 47 -7.15 -10.20 11.74
N LEU A 48 -8.45 -10.23 11.43
CA LEU A 48 -9.02 -9.63 10.23
C LEU A 48 -9.00 -8.11 10.28
N ASP A 49 -9.24 -7.51 11.45
CA ASP A 49 -9.16 -6.06 11.64
C ASP A 49 -7.72 -5.58 11.47
N ASN A 50 -6.74 -6.24 12.11
CA ASN A 50 -5.32 -5.95 11.85
C ASN A 50 -4.93 -6.13 10.37
N PHE A 51 -5.52 -7.10 9.66
CA PHE A 51 -5.25 -7.28 8.24
C PHE A 51 -5.82 -6.14 7.40
N LYS A 52 -6.97 -5.55 7.78
CA LYS A 52 -7.49 -4.35 7.11
C LYS A 52 -6.59 -3.15 7.32
N ASP A 53 -6.13 -2.93 8.55
CA ASP A 53 -5.20 -1.85 8.88
C ASP A 53 -3.90 -1.98 8.06
N PHE A 54 -3.36 -3.20 7.97
CA PHE A 54 -2.24 -3.51 7.09
C PHE A 54 -2.53 -3.18 5.62
N LEU A 55 -3.70 -3.55 5.09
CA LEU A 55 -4.07 -3.25 3.70
C LEU A 55 -4.18 -1.73 3.43
N GLU A 56 -4.56 -0.94 4.42
CA GLU A 56 -4.58 0.51 4.33
C GLU A 56 -3.17 1.09 4.32
N ASP A 57 -2.31 0.63 5.24
CA ASP A 57 -0.92 1.07 5.34
C ASP A 57 -0.12 0.77 4.06
N ILE A 58 -0.23 -0.44 3.50
CA ILE A 58 0.47 -0.75 2.24
C ILE A 58 -0.04 0.11 1.09
N LYS A 59 -1.33 0.47 1.06
CA LYS A 59 -1.90 1.32 0.01
C LYS A 59 -1.35 2.75 0.12
N ILE A 60 -1.21 3.26 1.34
CA ILE A 60 -0.58 4.56 1.59
C ILE A 60 0.88 4.52 1.17
N GLN A 61 1.60 3.44 1.52
CA GLN A 61 2.99 3.27 1.12
C GLN A 61 3.14 3.19 -0.40
N ASP A 62 2.24 2.50 -1.10
CA ASP A 62 2.23 2.44 -2.58
C ASP A 62 1.95 3.81 -3.21
N ILE A 63 1.15 4.66 -2.57
CA ILE A 63 0.94 6.06 -2.98
C ILE A 63 2.21 6.89 -2.75
N GLU A 64 2.84 6.77 -1.58
CA GLU A 64 4.07 7.50 -1.25
C GLU A 64 5.23 7.09 -2.16
N ASN A 65 5.29 5.82 -2.58
CA ASN A 65 6.26 5.30 -3.55
C ASN A 65 6.13 5.90 -4.96
N LEU A 66 5.06 6.65 -5.25
CA LEU A 66 4.96 7.45 -6.47
C LEU A 66 5.90 8.67 -6.43
N GLN A 67 6.36 9.10 -5.26
CA GLN A 67 7.32 10.18 -5.17
C GLN A 67 8.61 9.83 -5.91
N SER A 68 9.18 10.79 -6.62
CA SER A 68 10.32 10.66 -7.54
C SER A 68 10.05 9.85 -8.81
N GLN A 69 8.85 9.29 -8.99
CA GLN A 69 8.47 8.67 -10.27
C GLN A 69 8.15 9.76 -11.30
N THR A 70 8.35 9.43 -12.58
CA THR A 70 7.84 10.23 -13.69
C THR A 70 6.66 9.50 -14.32
N ILE A 71 5.54 10.19 -14.51
CA ILE A 71 4.35 9.64 -15.16
C ILE A 71 4.10 10.33 -16.51
N ASN A 72 3.51 9.61 -17.46
CA ASN A 72 2.95 10.22 -18.66
C ASN A 72 1.48 10.59 -18.40
N TYR A 73 1.23 11.85 -18.10
CA TYR A 73 -0.10 12.37 -17.81
C TYR A 73 -0.52 13.35 -18.90
N GLN A 74 -1.65 13.08 -19.56
CA GLN A 74 -2.17 13.92 -20.67
C GLN A 74 -1.13 14.17 -21.78
N ASN A 75 -0.37 13.13 -22.15
CA ASN A 75 0.71 13.19 -23.16
C ASN A 75 1.89 14.10 -22.77
N GLN A 76 2.08 14.37 -21.48
CA GLN A 76 3.21 15.12 -20.95
C GLN A 76 3.90 14.33 -19.83
N LEU A 77 5.23 14.43 -19.77
CA LEU A 77 6.00 13.87 -18.67
C LEU A 77 5.82 14.77 -17.44
N PHE A 78 5.41 14.15 -16.34
CA PHE A 78 5.22 14.79 -15.05
C PHE A 78 6.07 14.04 -14.01
N THR A 79 7.15 14.67 -13.57
CA THR A 79 7.95 14.15 -12.45
C THR A 79 7.26 14.52 -11.13
N ILE A 80 7.11 13.55 -10.24
CA ILE A 80 6.42 13.72 -8.96
C ILE A 80 7.47 14.10 -7.92
N ASP A 81 7.54 15.37 -7.54
CA ASP A 81 8.50 15.85 -6.53
C ASP A 81 8.01 15.58 -5.10
N GLU A 82 6.69 15.70 -4.89
CA GLU A 82 6.06 15.53 -3.58
C GLU A 82 4.72 14.79 -3.72
N VAL A 83 4.46 13.88 -2.78
CA VAL A 83 3.17 13.22 -2.61
C VAL A 83 2.54 13.66 -1.29
N VAL A 84 1.31 14.18 -1.33
CA VAL A 84 0.55 14.54 -0.14
C VAL A 84 -0.66 13.64 0.00
N VAL A 85 -0.73 12.89 1.10
CA VAL A 85 -1.82 11.95 1.38
C VAL A 85 -2.81 12.55 2.38
N ASN A 86 -4.10 12.49 2.07
CA ASN A 86 -5.18 12.81 2.99
C ASN A 86 -6.04 11.56 3.22
N LYS A 87 -5.71 10.84 4.30
CA LYS A 87 -6.41 9.59 4.67
C LYS A 87 -7.91 9.82 4.90
N ASN A 88 -8.29 10.93 5.53
CA ASN A 88 -9.69 11.23 5.87
C ASN A 88 -10.59 11.41 4.64
N LEU A 89 -10.03 11.91 3.53
CA LEU A 89 -10.76 12.11 2.28
C LEU A 89 -10.51 10.98 1.25
N GLU A 90 -9.67 10.00 1.60
CA GLU A 90 -9.15 8.97 0.71
C GLU A 90 -8.60 9.58 -0.60
N GLU A 91 -7.81 10.65 -0.44
CA GLU A 91 -7.24 11.44 -1.54
C GLU A 91 -5.73 11.53 -1.42
N PHE A 92 -5.06 11.65 -2.56
CA PHE A 92 -3.65 12.04 -2.62
C PHE A 92 -3.42 13.09 -3.71
N THR A 93 -2.40 13.91 -3.54
CA THR A 93 -2.00 14.92 -4.51
C THR A 93 -0.55 14.69 -4.90
N LEU A 94 -0.30 14.60 -6.20
CA LEU A 94 1.03 14.58 -6.80
C LEU A 94 1.40 16.01 -7.17
N LYS A 95 2.57 16.47 -6.77
CA LYS A 95 3.05 17.82 -7.11
C LYS A 95 4.31 17.76 -7.93
N ASN A 96 4.39 18.67 -8.90
CA ASN A 96 5.62 19.02 -9.59
C ASN A 96 5.95 20.47 -9.25
N LEU A 97 7.03 20.68 -8.52
CA LEU A 97 7.45 21.97 -8.00
C LEU A 97 8.03 22.86 -9.11
N ALA A 98 8.72 22.27 -10.09
CA ALA A 98 9.31 23.02 -11.21
C ALA A 98 8.25 23.63 -12.13
N LEU A 99 7.16 22.90 -12.39
CA LEU A 99 6.02 23.33 -13.20
C LEU A 99 4.94 24.06 -12.38
N ASN A 100 5.07 24.08 -11.05
CA ASN A 100 4.05 24.55 -10.12
C ASN A 100 2.66 23.93 -10.42
N ALA A 101 2.65 22.62 -10.65
CA ALA A 101 1.48 21.88 -11.14
C ALA A 101 1.13 20.73 -10.19
N ASN A 102 -0.18 20.47 -10.04
CA ASN A 102 -0.70 19.52 -9.07
C ASN A 102 -1.71 18.58 -9.75
N ILE A 103 -1.64 17.29 -9.44
CA ILE A 103 -2.62 16.29 -9.86
C ILE A 103 -3.28 15.73 -8.62
N LYS A 104 -4.59 15.96 -8.47
CA LYS A 104 -5.37 15.44 -7.34
C LYS A 104 -6.04 14.12 -7.74
N CYS A 105 -5.89 13.10 -6.91
CA CYS A 105 -6.37 11.76 -7.14
C CYS A 105 -7.13 11.21 -5.93
N LYS A 106 -8.03 10.26 -6.19
CA LYS A 106 -8.65 9.39 -5.17
C LYS A 106 -7.83 8.11 -5.01
N PHE A 107 -7.89 7.49 -3.83
CA PHE A 107 -7.18 6.23 -3.56
C PHE A 107 -7.52 5.12 -4.56
N ASN A 108 -8.78 5.05 -5.02
CA ASN A 108 -9.21 4.08 -6.03
C ASN A 108 -8.60 4.30 -7.43
N GLN A 109 -7.94 5.44 -7.68
CA GLN A 109 -7.23 5.73 -8.92
C GLN A 109 -5.75 5.34 -8.88
N LEU A 110 -5.24 4.84 -7.75
CA LEU A 110 -3.83 4.48 -7.58
C LEU A 110 -3.32 3.56 -8.71
N ALA A 111 -4.04 2.47 -9.01
CA ALA A 111 -3.64 1.54 -10.06
C ALA A 111 -3.59 2.21 -11.46
N GLN A 112 -4.49 3.16 -11.73
CA GLN A 112 -4.49 3.92 -12.97
C GLN A 112 -3.24 4.80 -13.06
N ILE A 113 -2.90 5.51 -11.99
CA ILE A 113 -1.70 6.35 -11.90
C ILE A 113 -0.43 5.52 -12.03
N GLN A 114 -0.36 4.36 -11.36
CA GLN A 114 0.78 3.45 -11.47
C GLN A 114 1.03 2.95 -12.90
N ASN A 115 -0.04 2.76 -13.69
CA ASN A 115 0.08 2.39 -15.10
C ASN A 115 0.61 3.54 -15.99
N LEU A 116 0.57 4.79 -15.50
CA LEU A 116 1.13 5.93 -16.21
C LEU A 116 2.63 6.12 -15.93
N VAL A 117 3.20 5.40 -14.96
CA VAL A 117 4.63 5.50 -14.63
C VAL A 117 5.45 5.17 -15.88
N HIS A 118 6.24 6.15 -16.30
CA HIS A 118 7.14 6.05 -17.42
C HIS A 118 8.26 5.08 -17.04
N LYS A 119 8.33 3.95 -17.74
CA LYS A 119 9.46 3.02 -17.63
C LYS A 119 10.47 3.45 -18.67
N GLU A 120 11.63 3.94 -18.22
CA GLU A 120 12.76 4.08 -19.13
C GLU A 120 13.06 2.67 -19.70
N ASN A 121 13.01 2.54 -21.02
CA ASN A 121 13.44 1.31 -21.66
C ASN A 121 14.95 1.20 -21.44
N SER A 122 15.36 0.35 -20.50
CA SER A 122 16.74 -0.13 -20.34
C SER A 122 17.17 -0.96 -21.55
#